data_AF-A0A6S6T3T4-F1
#
_entry.id   AF-A0A6S6T3T4-F1
#
_cell.length_a   1.000
_cell.length_b   1.000
_cell.length_c   1.000
_cell.angle_alpha   90.00
_cell.angle_beta   90.00
_cell.angle_gamma   90.00
#
_symmetry.space_group_name_H-M   'P 1'
#
loop_
_entity.id
_entity.type
_entity.pdbx_description
1 polymer ?
#
loop_
_entity_poly.entity_id
_entity_poly.type
_entity_poly.pdbx_seq_one_letter_code
_entity_poly.pdbx_strand_id
1 'polypeptide(L)'
;MMRCIKEGKIMQVTLRKKLAQVVNLVDKQVQNPNVDLDYRIPGITITEKNSIATSEPYLLLTCTLNEEYTHTQRVPIKANDFNKTAQEISKLVISFVKEFTEQCACVHDDAY
;
A
#
# COMPACT_ATOMS: atom_id res chain seq x y z
N MET A 1 14.78 32.75 1.60
CA MET A 1 14.83 31.26 1.51
C MET A 1 13.43 30.72 1.71
N MET A 2 12.68 30.35 0.66
CA MET A 2 11.28 29.91 0.83
C MET A 2 10.77 28.95 -0.28
N ARG A 3 11.68 28.24 -0.98
CA ARG A 3 11.29 27.37 -2.11
C ARG A 3 11.10 25.90 -1.71
N CYS A 4 11.89 25.38 -0.77
CA CYS A 4 11.91 23.94 -0.46
C CYS A 4 10.64 23.40 0.21
N ILE A 5 9.90 24.21 0.97
CA ILE A 5 8.70 23.74 1.70
C ILE A 5 7.50 23.51 0.76
N LYS A 6 7.41 24.25 -0.35
CA LYS A 6 6.33 24.09 -1.32
C LYS A 6 6.47 22.79 -2.14
N GLU A 7 7.68 22.41 -2.52
CA GLU A 7 7.94 21.24 -3.37
C GLU A 7 7.60 19.92 -2.65
N GLY A 8 7.99 19.77 -1.39
CA GLY A 8 7.65 18.58 -0.59
C GLY A 8 6.15 18.41 -0.35
N LYS A 9 5.40 19.51 -0.18
CA LYS A 9 3.94 19.47 0.01
C LYS A 9 3.19 19.07 -1.28
N ILE A 10 3.65 19.53 -2.44
CA ILE A 10 3.05 19.19 -3.75
C ILE A 10 3.30 17.72 -4.10
N MET A 11 4.51 17.19 -3.85
CA MET A 11 4.81 15.77 -4.06
C MET A 11 3.94 14.85 -3.21
N GLN A 12 3.70 15.17 -1.94
CA GLN A 12 2.86 14.36 -1.06
C GLN A 12 1.39 14.33 -1.50
N VAL A 13 0.83 15.46 -1.94
CA VAL A 13 -0.55 15.51 -2.46
C VAL A 13 -0.70 14.66 -3.72
N THR A 14 0.27 14.73 -4.63
CA THR A 14 0.29 13.93 -5.86
C THR A 14 0.42 12.44 -5.56
N LEU A 15 1.31 12.07 -4.64
CA LEU A 15 1.49 10.69 -4.21
C LEU A 15 0.23 10.12 -3.56
N ARG A 16 -0.41 10.88 -2.66
CA ARG A 16 -1.66 10.48 -2.01
C ARG A 16 -2.77 10.20 -3.00
N LYS A 17 -2.96 11.11 -3.98
CA LYS A 17 -3.95 10.91 -5.05
C LYS A 17 -3.65 9.65 -5.86
N LYS A 18 -2.38 9.41 -6.17
CA LYS A 18 -1.95 8.25 -6.93
C LYS A 18 -2.19 6.94 -6.18
N LEU A 19 -1.81 6.85 -4.91
CA LEU A 19 -2.04 5.65 -4.09
C LEU A 19 -3.54 5.41 -3.86
N ALA A 20 -4.34 6.45 -3.65
CA ALA A 20 -5.79 6.32 -3.58
C ALA A 20 -6.40 5.78 -4.88
N GLN A 21 -5.89 6.21 -6.04
CA GLN A 21 -6.29 5.65 -7.34
C GLN A 21 -5.90 4.19 -7.47
N VAL A 22 -4.69 3.81 -7.03
CA VAL A 22 -4.24 2.41 -7.02
C VAL A 22 -5.21 1.57 -6.19
N VAL A 23 -5.53 1.96 -4.96
CA VAL A 23 -6.47 1.23 -4.09
C VAL A 23 -7.82 1.02 -4.79
N ASN A 24 -8.40 2.08 -5.35
CA ASN A 24 -9.68 2.01 -6.06
C ASN A 24 -9.64 1.06 -7.29
N LEU A 25 -8.55 1.08 -8.05
CA LEU A 25 -8.38 0.17 -9.20
C LEU A 25 -8.26 -1.28 -8.76
N VAL A 26 -7.53 -1.56 -7.67
CA VAL A 26 -7.38 -2.91 -7.14
C VAL A 26 -8.71 -3.40 -6.57
N ASP A 27 -9.39 -2.59 -5.76
CA ASP A 27 -10.69 -2.92 -5.15
C ASP A 27 -11.73 -3.34 -6.21
N LYS A 28 -11.86 -2.54 -7.27
CA LYS A 28 -12.76 -2.83 -8.40
C LYS A 28 -12.44 -4.12 -9.15
N GLN A 29 -11.18 -4.54 -9.16
CA GLN A 29 -10.74 -5.69 -9.93
C GLN A 29 -10.69 -6.98 -9.11
N VAL A 30 -10.38 -6.87 -7.81
CA VAL A 30 -10.29 -8.02 -6.90
C VAL A 30 -11.67 -8.39 -6.34
N GLN A 31 -12.53 -7.40 -6.03
CA GLN A 31 -13.91 -7.60 -5.54
C GLN A 31 -14.04 -8.69 -4.46
N ASN A 32 -13.04 -8.83 -3.60
CA ASN A 32 -13.01 -9.85 -2.57
C ASN A 32 -13.33 -9.20 -1.22
N PRO A 33 -14.47 -9.51 -0.58
CA PRO A 33 -14.86 -8.91 0.69
C PRO A 33 -13.93 -9.29 1.85
N ASN A 34 -13.14 -10.34 1.68
CA ASN A 34 -12.15 -10.82 2.65
C ASN A 34 -10.79 -10.13 2.49
N VAL A 35 -10.66 -9.20 1.55
CA VAL A 35 -9.40 -8.49 1.26
C VAL A 35 -9.62 -7.01 1.39
N ASP A 36 -8.86 -6.38 2.28
CA ASP A 36 -8.79 -4.94 2.45
C ASP A 36 -7.43 -4.41 2.00
N LEU A 37 -7.43 -3.29 1.30
CA LEU A 37 -6.22 -2.65 0.80
C LEU A 37 -6.22 -1.17 1.18
N ASP A 38 -5.29 -0.79 2.05
CA ASP A 38 -5.07 0.59 2.45
C ASP A 38 -3.67 1.07 2.01
N TYR A 39 -3.38 2.36 2.15
CA TYR A 39 -2.07 2.92 1.89
C TYR A 39 -1.60 3.82 3.03
N ARG A 40 -0.31 3.74 3.36
CA ARG A 40 0.34 4.64 4.30
C ARG A 40 1.45 5.41 3.63
N ILE A 41 1.41 6.73 3.81
CA ILE A 41 2.51 7.63 3.49
C ILE A 41 3.05 8.12 4.83
N PRO A 42 4.16 7.57 5.32
CA PRO A 42 4.78 8.03 6.55
C PRO A 42 5.13 9.51 6.41
N GLY A 43 4.59 10.33 7.31
CA GLY A 43 4.94 11.74 7.38
C GLY A 43 6.28 11.93 8.06
N ILE A 44 7.18 12.71 7.44
CA ILE A 44 8.37 13.25 8.11
C ILE A 44 7.86 14.06 9.31
N THR A 45 7.97 13.49 10.51
CA THR A 45 7.75 14.27 11.72
C THR A 45 9.07 14.99 11.96
N ILE A 46 9.17 16.25 11.54
CA ILE A 46 10.26 17.13 11.98
C ILE A 46 9.98 17.40 13.46
N THR A 47 10.47 16.52 14.33
CA THR A 47 10.65 16.85 15.74
C THR A 47 12.11 17.21 15.91
N GLU A 48 12.34 18.42 16.42
CA GLU A 48 13.61 19.07 16.61
C GLU A 48 14.52 18.26 17.55
N LYS A 49 15.20 17.22 17.04
CA LYS A 49 16.56 16.83 17.48
C LYS A 49 17.17 15.63 16.79
N ASN A 50 16.43 14.74 16.13
CA ASN A 50 17.01 13.60 15.39
C ASN A 50 15.93 13.00 14.46
N SER A 51 15.75 13.57 13.27
CA SER A 51 14.81 13.02 12.28
C SER A 51 15.44 11.86 11.51
N ILE A 52 15.18 10.63 11.96
CA ILE A 52 15.22 9.42 11.12
C ILE A 52 13.77 8.98 10.92
N ALA A 53 13.07 9.60 9.98
CA ALA A 53 11.80 9.08 9.48
C ALA A 53 11.98 8.78 7.99
N THR A 54 12.72 7.71 7.71
CA THR A 54 13.03 7.14 6.39
C THR A 54 12.07 6.00 6.06
N SER A 55 10.78 6.13 6.38
CA SER A 55 9.83 5.08 6.02
C SER A 55 9.24 5.39 4.64
N GLU A 56 9.61 4.56 3.66
CA GLU A 56 9.03 4.58 2.32
C GLU A 56 7.50 4.40 2.40
N PRO A 57 6.73 5.04 1.51
CA PRO A 57 5.30 4.78 1.41
C PRO A 57 5.06 3.31 1.06
N TYR A 58 3.98 2.75 1.59
CA TYR A 58 3.63 1.35 1.38
C TYR A 58 2.12 1.18 1.29
N LEU A 59 1.70 0.11 0.62
CA LEU A 59 0.34 -0.39 0.70
C LEU A 59 0.26 -1.41 1.83
N LEU A 60 -0.88 -1.43 2.51
CA LEU A 60 -1.19 -2.37 3.57
C LEU A 60 -2.28 -3.30 3.05
N LEU A 61 -1.91 -4.52 2.73
CA LEU A 61 -2.82 -5.56 2.30
C LEU A 61 -3.22 -6.39 3.52
N THR A 62 -4.52 -6.53 3.76
CA THR A 62 -5.08 -7.32 4.84
C THR A 62 -6.00 -8.36 4.24
N CYS A 63 -5.80 -9.63 4.59
CA CYS A 63 -6.72 -10.70 4.26
C CYS A 63 -7.33 -11.26 5.55
N THR A 64 -8.65 -11.39 5.58
CA THR A 64 -9.42 -11.94 6.70
C THR A 64 -10.05 -13.24 6.23
N LEU A 65 -9.56 -14.39 6.71
CA LEU A 65 -10.10 -15.69 6.30
C LEU A 65 -11.34 -16.06 7.12
N ASN A 66 -11.34 -15.72 8.40
CA ASN A 66 -12.43 -15.89 9.36
C ASN A 66 -12.28 -14.87 10.50
N GLU A 67 -13.20 -14.87 11.48
CA GLU A 67 -13.24 -13.89 12.57
C GLU A 67 -11.97 -13.86 13.45
N GLU A 68 -11.14 -14.92 13.39
CA GLU A 68 -9.94 -15.07 14.23
C GLU A 68 -8.62 -14.94 13.45
N TYR A 69 -8.64 -15.16 12.12
CA TYR A 69 -7.44 -15.16 11.30
C TYR A 69 -7.41 -14.00 10.33
N THR A 70 -6.67 -12.97 10.73
CA THR A 70 -6.31 -11.82 9.89
C THR A 70 -4.82 -11.86 9.58
N HIS A 71 -4.47 -11.85 8.30
CA HIS A 71 -3.09 -11.76 7.85
C HIS A 71 -2.85 -10.42 7.14
N THR A 72 -1.89 -9.64 7.63
CA THR A 72 -1.58 -8.33 7.08
C THR A 72 -0.14 -8.30 6.55
N GLN A 73 0.03 -7.87 5.31
CA GLN A 73 1.32 -7.72 4.66
C GLN A 73 1.53 -6.30 4.14
N ARG A 74 2.75 -5.80 4.29
CA ARG A 74 3.19 -4.51 3.74
C ARG A 74 3.76 -4.72 2.36
N VAL A 75 3.26 -3.97 1.39
CA VAL A 75 3.81 -3.91 0.03
C VAL A 75 4.53 -2.58 -0.12
N PRO A 76 5.88 -2.55 -0.05
CA PRO A 76 6.62 -1.30 -0.16
C PRO A 76 6.47 -0.72 -1.57
N ILE A 77 6.18 0.58 -1.65
CA ILE A 77 6.18 1.32 -2.92
C ILE A 77 7.56 1.93 -3.07
N LYS A 78 8.38 1.31 -3.93
CA LYS A 78 9.78 1.72 -4.10
C LYS A 78 9.84 3.02 -4.88
N ALA A 79 10.97 3.72 -4.77
CA ALA A 79 11.22 4.95 -5.52
C ALA A 79 10.99 4.81 -7.03
N ASN A 80 11.32 3.64 -7.59
CA ASN A 80 11.18 3.36 -9.02
C ASN A 80 9.71 3.11 -9.45
N ASP A 81 8.79 2.93 -8.50
CA ASP A 81 7.35 2.83 -8.76
C ASP A 81 6.72 4.23 -8.87
N PHE A 82 7.36 5.28 -8.36
CA PHE A 82 6.84 6.65 -8.50
C PHE A 82 6.80 7.13 -9.95
N ASN A 83 7.65 6.59 -10.81
CA ASN A 83 7.64 6.88 -12.25
C ASN A 83 6.55 6.12 -13.03
N LYS A 84 5.99 5.04 -12.45
CA LYS A 84 4.92 4.25 -13.07
C LYS A 84 3.57 4.93 -12.91
N THR A 85 2.63 4.71 -13.81
CA THR A 85 1.24 5.17 -13.68
C THR A 85 0.50 4.45 -12.55
N ALA A 86 -0.59 5.03 -12.04
CA ALA A 86 -1.43 4.34 -11.04
C ALA A 86 -1.95 2.98 -11.56
N GLN A 87 -2.20 2.88 -12.87
CA GLN A 87 -2.68 1.65 -13.51
C GLN A 87 -1.60 0.57 -13.61
N GLU A 88 -0.34 0.95 -13.82
CA GLU A 88 0.78 0.00 -13.79
C GLU A 88 1.04 -0.51 -12.38
N ILE A 89 0.99 0.39 -11.39
CA ILE A 89 1.13 -0.01 -9.98
C ILE A 89 -0.03 -0.92 -9.58
N SER A 90 -1.28 -0.60 -9.96
CA SER A 90 -2.43 -1.43 -9.60
C SER A 90 -2.32 -2.84 -10.18
N LYS A 91 -1.84 -3.00 -11.42
CA LYS A 91 -1.61 -4.33 -12.02
C LYS A 91 -0.62 -5.17 -11.21
N LEU A 92 0.49 -4.57 -10.77
CA LEU A 92 1.47 -5.25 -9.91
C LEU A 92 0.84 -5.68 -8.58
N VAL A 93 0.08 -4.78 -7.97
CA VAL A 93 -0.61 -5.04 -6.70
C VAL A 93 -1.68 -6.12 -6.86
N ILE A 94 -2.43 -6.14 -7.96
CA ILE A 94 -3.43 -7.19 -8.23
C ILE A 94 -2.78 -8.56 -8.32
N SER A 95 -1.66 -8.69 -9.06
CA SER A 95 -0.92 -9.95 -9.11
C SER A 95 -0.49 -10.39 -7.72
N PHE A 96 0.09 -9.47 -6.94
CA PHE A 96 0.50 -9.74 -5.57
C PHE A 96 -0.67 -10.14 -4.66
N VAL A 97 -1.81 -9.44 -4.74
CA VAL A 97 -3.02 -9.75 -3.96
C VAL A 97 -3.52 -11.16 -4.27
N LYS A 98 -3.55 -11.55 -5.54
CA LYS A 98 -3.97 -12.91 -5.94
C LYS A 98 -3.07 -13.97 -5.32
N GLU A 99 -1.75 -13.84 -5.51
CA GLU A 99 -0.76 -14.75 -4.93
C GLU A 99 -0.87 -14.81 -3.40
N PHE A 100 -1.09 -13.67 -2.74
CA PHE A 100 -1.26 -13.56 -1.30
C PHE A 100 -2.54 -14.25 -0.81
N THR A 101 -3.67 -14.05 -1.51
CA THR A 101 -4.93 -14.69 -1.17
C THR A 101 -4.91 -16.20 -1.40
N GLU A 102 -4.22 -16.67 -2.43
CA GLU A 102 -4.01 -18.09 -2.68
C GLU A 102 -3.19 -18.73 -1.57
N GLN A 103 -2.13 -18.05 -1.11
CA GLN A 103 -1.34 -18.49 0.05
C GLN A 103 -2.15 -18.51 1.35
N CYS A 104 -3.01 -17.51 1.56
CA CYS A 104 -3.88 -17.48 2.74
C CYS A 104 -4.90 -18.64 2.69
N ALA A 105 -5.46 -18.96 1.51
CA ALA A 105 -6.40 -20.05 1.35
C ALA A 105 -5.75 -21.44 1.54
N CYS A 106 -4.54 -21.68 1.00
CA CYS A 106 -3.91 -23.00 1.09
C CYS A 106 -3.47 -23.37 2.52
N VAL A 107 -3.12 -22.39 3.36
CA VAL A 107 -2.77 -22.61 4.78
C VAL A 107 -3.97 -23.11 5.60
N HIS A 108 -5.20 -22.96 5.10
CA HIS A 108 -6.42 -23.39 5.80
C HIS A 108 -6.94 -24.77 5.36
N ASP A 109 -6.43 -25.35 4.27
CA ASP A 109 -6.87 -26.66 3.78
C ASP A 109 -6.21 -27.85 4.53
N ASP A 110 -5.16 -27.60 5.33
CA ASP A 110 -4.46 -28.64 6.10
C ASP A 110 -5.15 -28.98 7.45
N ALA A 111 -6.34 -28.44 7.71
CA ALA A 111 -7.09 -28.64 8.95
C ALA A 111 -8.40 -29.42 8.72
N TYR A 112 -8.33 -30.60 8.11
CA TYR A 112 -9.39 -31.61 8.25
C TYR A 112 -8.88 -33.05 8.09
#